data_AF-A0A8S1T1M0-F1
#
_entry.id   AF-A0A8S1T1M0-F1
#
_cell.length_a   1.000
_cell.length_b   1.000
_cell.length_c   1.000
_cell.angle_alpha   90.00
_cell.angle_beta   90.00
_cell.angle_gamma   90.00
#
_symmetry.space_group_name_H-M   'P 1'
#
loop_
_entity.id
_entity.type
_entity.pdbx_description
1 polymer ?
#
loop_
_entity_poly.entity_id
_entity_poly.type
_entity_poly.pdbx_seq_one_letter_code
_entity_poly.pdbx_strand_id
1 'polypeptide(L)'
;MVISKNVKLVCFDESCKGERLYCIQCIKNGINVSHPQYQEELPKLFVHIQSIEKECDDVINRMNIQMDLLQQEFYLLFGGISSKYQISKQQFLNLNSQQMNSYLEQSVHFRSFEFKIIQLLQQFKNEFQFQIQKLLHELQLSELSYYQISNLYLTKSEELYQKGYKLRIQDNSKDKKHYEVIIIFDQALSLNSKHQKALLCKADSLRSLCQYDDAIILEIKLYKQIQSIVFHYVLKVLIIFVHQRCIIHIKIPFFQFTKFIKVQRSYGSD
;
A
#
# COMPACT_ATOMS: atom_id res chain seq x y z
N MET A 1 -22.25 -18.43 5.41
CA MET A 1 -23.20 -17.84 4.43
C MET A 1 -23.54 -18.95 3.46
N VAL A 2 -24.74 -19.50 3.54
CA VAL A 2 -25.16 -20.60 2.64
C VAL A 2 -25.48 -19.96 1.30
N ILE A 3 -24.58 -20.07 0.33
CA ILE A 3 -24.86 -19.66 -1.04
C ILE A 3 -26.00 -20.56 -1.52
N SER A 4 -27.17 -19.96 -1.76
CA SER A 4 -28.31 -20.64 -2.38
C SER A 4 -27.81 -21.33 -3.65
N LYS A 5 -27.93 -22.66 -3.73
CA LYS A 5 -27.43 -23.50 -4.83
C LYS A 5 -28.00 -23.14 -6.21
N ASN A 6 -28.86 -22.13 -6.31
CA ASN A 6 -29.63 -21.81 -7.51
C ASN A 6 -29.36 -20.42 -8.10
N VAL A 7 -28.44 -19.60 -7.55
CA VAL A 7 -28.10 -18.31 -8.17
C VAL A 7 -27.47 -18.55 -9.55
N LYS A 8 -28.08 -17.99 -10.59
CA LYS A 8 -27.62 -18.16 -11.98
C LYS A 8 -27.40 -16.85 -12.72
N LEU A 9 -28.01 -15.77 -12.25
CA LEU A 9 -28.03 -14.48 -12.94
C LEU A 9 -27.66 -13.35 -11.99
N VAL A 10 -27.07 -12.31 -12.56
CA VAL A 10 -26.78 -11.03 -11.92
C VAL A 10 -27.47 -9.90 -12.69
N CYS A 11 -27.97 -8.89 -11.98
CA CYS A 11 -28.48 -7.65 -12.59
C CYS A 11 -27.53 -6.48 -12.29
N PHE A 12 -27.17 -5.73 -13.33
CA PHE A 12 -26.31 -4.55 -13.26
C PHE A 12 -27.05 -3.20 -13.29
N ASP A 13 -28.38 -3.20 -13.46
CA ASP A 13 -29.16 -1.97 -13.47
C ASP A 13 -29.05 -1.27 -12.10
N GLU A 14 -28.55 -0.03 -12.09
CA GLU A 14 -28.38 0.77 -10.88
C GLU A 14 -29.71 1.07 -10.19
N SER A 15 -30.80 1.14 -10.96
CA SER A 15 -32.15 1.40 -10.47
C SER A 15 -32.86 0.14 -9.95
N CYS A 16 -32.25 -1.05 -10.09
CA CYS A 16 -32.82 -2.31 -9.62
C CYS A 16 -32.98 -2.31 -8.09
N LYS A 17 -34.24 -2.33 -7.63
CA LYS A 17 -34.60 -2.41 -6.21
C LYS A 17 -34.60 -3.84 -5.64
N GLY A 18 -34.53 -4.85 -6.51
CA GLY A 18 -34.53 -6.28 -6.13
C GLY A 18 -33.15 -6.81 -5.79
N GLU A 19 -33.09 -8.08 -5.36
CA GLU A 19 -31.82 -8.80 -5.20
C GLU A 19 -31.11 -8.89 -6.55
N ARG A 20 -29.87 -8.40 -6.60
CA ARG A 20 -29.06 -8.40 -7.83
C ARG A 20 -28.61 -9.79 -8.22
N LEU A 21 -28.47 -10.70 -7.27
CA LEU A 21 -28.14 -12.10 -7.50
C LEU A 21 -29.41 -12.94 -7.35
N TYR A 22 -29.84 -13.60 -8.42
CA TYR A 22 -31.10 -14.33 -8.41
C TYR A 22 -31.07 -15.57 -9.30
N CYS A 23 -32.12 -16.38 -9.15
CA CYS A 23 -32.30 -17.61 -9.92
C CYS A 23 -33.38 -17.45 -10.99
N ILE A 24 -33.46 -18.42 -11.90
CA ILE A 24 -34.49 -18.45 -12.96
C ILE A 24 -35.91 -18.45 -12.36
N GLN A 25 -36.12 -19.03 -11.17
CA GLN A 25 -37.43 -19.02 -10.51
C GLN A 25 -37.84 -17.61 -10.07
N CYS A 26 -36.89 -16.74 -9.71
CA CYS A 26 -37.18 -15.34 -9.40
C CYS A 26 -37.73 -14.61 -10.64
N ILE A 27 -37.15 -14.85 -11.83
CA ILE A 27 -37.67 -14.31 -13.10
C ILE A 27 -39.10 -14.77 -13.33
N LYS A 28 -39.36 -16.08 -13.18
CA LYS A 28 -40.70 -16.65 -13.37
C LYS A 28 -41.74 -16.04 -12.43
N ASN A 29 -41.31 -15.61 -11.24
CA ASN A 29 -42.15 -14.93 -10.25
C ASN A 29 -42.29 -13.42 -10.52
N GLY A 30 -41.81 -12.91 -11.65
CA GLY A 30 -41.90 -11.49 -12.02
C GLY A 30 -40.82 -10.59 -11.42
N ILE A 31 -39.85 -11.16 -10.69
CA ILE A 31 -38.74 -10.39 -10.10
C ILE A 31 -37.70 -10.11 -11.19
N ASN A 32 -37.24 -8.87 -11.30
CA ASN A 32 -36.19 -8.42 -12.24
C ASN A 32 -36.59 -8.43 -13.74
N VAL A 33 -37.87 -8.58 -14.07
CA VAL A 33 -38.34 -8.62 -15.48
C VAL A 33 -38.25 -7.27 -16.19
N SER A 34 -38.11 -6.17 -15.44
CA SER A 34 -38.08 -4.80 -15.97
C SER A 34 -36.80 -4.41 -16.71
N HIS A 35 -35.73 -5.20 -16.58
CA HIS A 35 -34.40 -4.85 -17.11
C HIS A 35 -33.62 -6.07 -17.67
N PRO A 36 -34.17 -6.82 -18.66
CA PRO A 36 -33.53 -8.01 -19.21
C PRO A 36 -32.17 -7.72 -19.87
N GLN A 37 -32.00 -6.53 -20.46
CA GLN A 37 -30.76 -6.12 -21.11
C GLN A 37 -29.58 -5.91 -20.16
N TYR A 38 -29.84 -5.76 -18.86
CA TYR A 38 -28.81 -5.57 -17.82
C TYR A 38 -28.54 -6.85 -17.02
N GLN A 39 -29.02 -8.00 -17.51
CA GLN A 39 -28.85 -9.29 -16.87
C GLN A 39 -27.72 -10.07 -17.52
N GLU A 40 -26.84 -10.66 -16.70
CA GLU A 40 -25.86 -11.62 -17.19
C GLU A 40 -25.89 -12.92 -16.40
N GLU A 41 -25.44 -13.98 -17.06
CA GLU A 41 -25.18 -15.25 -16.41
C GLU A 41 -23.97 -15.14 -15.50
N LEU A 42 -24.12 -15.64 -14.28
CA LEU A 42 -23.07 -15.59 -13.26
C LEU A 42 -21.73 -16.19 -13.74
N PRO A 43 -21.69 -17.31 -14.51
CA PRO A 43 -20.45 -17.79 -15.13
C PRO A 43 -19.78 -16.77 -16.07
N LYS A 44 -20.55 -16.00 -16.85
CA LYS A 44 -20.00 -14.96 -17.75
C LYS A 44 -19.41 -13.80 -16.96
N LEU A 45 -20.08 -13.40 -15.87
CA LEU A 45 -19.51 -12.42 -14.93
C LEU A 45 -18.18 -12.90 -14.36
N PHE A 46 -18.08 -14.16 -13.93
CA PHE A 46 -16.80 -14.68 -13.41
C PHE A 46 -15.69 -14.68 -14.45
N VAL A 47 -15.99 -15.07 -15.70
CA VAL A 47 -15.01 -14.98 -16.81
C VAL A 47 -14.59 -13.52 -17.04
N HIS A 48 -15.53 -12.58 -16.99
CA HIS A 48 -15.23 -11.16 -17.13
C HIS A 48 -14.35 -10.63 -15.99
N ILE A 49 -14.68 -10.97 -14.73
CA ILE A 49 -13.88 -10.61 -13.55
C ILE A 49 -12.46 -11.17 -13.69
N GLN A 50 -12.31 -12.45 -14.08
CA GLN A 50 -11.00 -13.06 -14.29
C GLN A 50 -10.20 -12.37 -15.41
N SER A 51 -10.87 -11.91 -16.47
CA SER A 51 -10.23 -11.11 -17.52
C SER A 51 -9.71 -9.78 -16.97
N ILE A 52 -10.52 -9.07 -16.18
CA ILE A 52 -10.12 -7.82 -15.53
C ILE A 52 -8.94 -8.07 -14.56
N GLU A 53 -9.01 -9.10 -13.73
CA GLU A 53 -7.93 -9.46 -12.81
C GLU A 53 -6.62 -9.69 -13.56
N LYS A 54 -6.67 -10.44 -14.68
CA LYS A 54 -5.52 -10.67 -15.54
C LYS A 54 -4.98 -9.37 -16.15
N GLU A 55 -5.85 -8.51 -16.66
CA GLU A 55 -5.45 -7.21 -17.22
C GLU A 55 -4.77 -6.33 -16.16
N CYS A 56 -5.28 -6.33 -14.92
CA CYS A 56 -4.64 -5.67 -13.79
C CYS A 56 -3.25 -6.23 -13.49
N ASP A 57 -3.11 -7.55 -13.43
CA ASP A 57 -1.81 -8.21 -13.21
C ASP A 57 -0.81 -7.86 -14.33
N ASP A 58 -1.26 -7.85 -15.58
CA ASP A 58 -0.45 -7.46 -16.73
C ASP A 58 0.02 -6.00 -16.64
N VAL A 59 -0.85 -5.08 -16.20
CA VAL A 59 -0.47 -3.67 -15.95
C VAL A 59 0.58 -3.59 -14.84
N ILE A 60 0.37 -4.28 -13.71
CA ILE A 60 1.31 -4.30 -12.58
C ILE A 60 2.67 -4.82 -13.03
N ASN A 61 2.71 -5.92 -13.78
CA ASN A 61 3.94 -6.51 -14.29
C ASN A 61 4.69 -5.56 -15.23
N ARG A 62 3.98 -4.90 -16.17
CA ARG A 62 4.60 -3.89 -17.04
C ARG A 62 5.18 -2.72 -16.25
N MET A 63 4.47 -2.24 -15.23
CA MET A 63 4.97 -1.15 -14.37
C MET A 63 6.24 -1.56 -13.61
N ASN A 64 6.28 -2.77 -13.06
CA ASN A 64 7.45 -3.29 -12.36
C ASN A 64 8.67 -3.36 -13.29
N ILE A 65 8.50 -3.89 -14.51
CA ILE A 65 9.58 -3.95 -15.51
C ILE A 65 10.12 -2.55 -15.85
N GLN A 66 9.23 -1.57 -16.05
CA GLN A 66 9.65 -0.19 -16.33
C GLN A 66 10.40 0.44 -15.16
N MET A 67 10.01 0.15 -13.93
CA MET A 67 10.72 0.62 -12.73
C MET A 67 12.10 0.00 -12.59
N ASP A 68 12.25 -1.29 -12.90
CA ASP A 68 13.55 -1.96 -12.88
C ASP A 68 14.50 -1.38 -13.93
N LEU A 69 14.00 -1.12 -15.15
CA LEU A 69 14.78 -0.46 -16.20
C LEU A 69 15.23 0.95 -15.78
N LEU A 70 14.32 1.74 -15.22
CA LEU A 70 14.64 3.07 -14.69
C LEU A 70 15.73 3.01 -13.62
N GLN A 71 15.66 2.02 -12.73
CA GLN A 71 16.66 1.82 -11.68
C GLN A 71 18.04 1.46 -12.27
N GLN A 72 18.09 0.60 -13.29
CA GLN A 72 19.33 0.24 -13.99
C GLN A 72 19.97 1.45 -14.66
N GLU A 73 19.20 2.23 -15.42
CA GLU A 73 19.67 3.45 -16.08
C GLU A 73 20.21 4.47 -15.06
N PHE A 74 19.56 4.59 -13.90
CA PHE A 74 20.03 5.45 -12.82
C PHE A 74 21.39 5.01 -12.26
N TYR A 75 21.60 3.71 -12.07
CA TYR A 75 22.90 3.18 -11.64
C TYR A 75 23.99 3.39 -12.69
N LEU A 76 23.68 3.25 -13.98
CA LEU A 76 24.61 3.52 -15.06
C LEU A 76 25.01 5.00 -15.10
N LEU A 77 24.04 5.90 -14.97
CA LEU A 77 24.29 7.34 -14.87
C LEU A 77 25.19 7.67 -13.68
N PHE A 78 24.84 7.16 -12.49
CA PHE A 78 25.61 7.40 -11.27
C PHE A 78 27.04 6.84 -11.39
N GLY A 79 27.16 5.60 -11.86
CA GLY A 79 28.44 4.94 -12.09
C GLY A 79 29.31 5.72 -13.08
N GLY A 80 28.73 6.21 -14.17
CA GLY A 80 29.43 7.02 -15.18
C GLY A 80 29.89 8.38 -14.64
N ILE A 81 29.08 9.05 -13.82
CA ILE A 81 29.47 10.29 -13.16
C ILE A 81 30.62 10.03 -12.17
N SER A 82 30.49 9.02 -11.32
CA SER A 82 31.54 8.62 -10.38
C SER A 82 32.82 8.26 -11.12
N SER A 83 32.79 7.39 -12.13
CA SER A 83 34.00 6.99 -12.85
C SER A 83 34.70 8.16 -13.54
N LYS A 84 33.95 9.18 -13.98
CA LYS A 84 34.49 10.34 -14.69
C LYS A 84 35.08 11.41 -13.76
N TYR A 85 34.40 11.71 -12.66
CA TYR A 85 34.73 12.86 -11.80
C TYR A 85 35.27 12.46 -10.42
N GLN A 86 35.28 11.17 -10.09
CA GLN A 86 35.82 10.67 -8.83
C GLN A 86 37.16 9.99 -9.09
N ILE A 87 38.24 10.77 -9.00
CA ILE A 87 39.60 10.25 -9.00
C ILE A 87 40.09 10.01 -7.56
N SER A 88 40.74 8.88 -7.31
CA SER A 88 41.36 8.65 -5.99
C SER A 88 42.58 9.55 -5.80
N LYS A 89 42.95 9.82 -4.54
CA LYS A 89 44.15 10.60 -4.21
C LYS A 89 45.42 10.02 -4.85
N GLN A 90 45.57 8.70 -4.85
CA GLN A 90 46.72 8.03 -5.45
C GLN A 90 46.76 8.21 -6.97
N GLN A 91 45.62 8.06 -7.66
CA GLN A 91 45.53 8.29 -9.10
C GLN A 91 45.83 9.74 -9.47
N PHE A 92 45.33 10.70 -8.67
CA PHE A 92 45.57 12.12 -8.89
C PHE A 92 47.06 12.47 -8.80
N LEU A 93 47.77 11.93 -7.80
CA LEU A 93 49.21 12.14 -7.63
C LEU A 93 50.06 11.55 -8.76
N ASN A 94 49.52 10.57 -9.49
CA ASN A 94 50.19 9.92 -10.63
C ASN A 94 49.94 10.61 -11.97
N LEU A 95 49.10 11.66 -12.02
CA LEU A 95 48.86 12.41 -13.25
C LEU A 95 50.07 13.28 -13.60
N ASN A 96 50.34 13.47 -14.89
CA ASN A 96 51.26 14.51 -15.34
C ASN A 96 50.57 15.90 -15.38
N SER A 97 51.34 16.97 -15.61
CA SER A 97 50.82 18.35 -15.60
C SER A 97 49.70 18.59 -16.62
N GLN A 98 49.79 18.01 -17.82
CA GLN A 98 48.75 18.14 -18.84
C GLN A 98 47.46 17.42 -18.43
N GLN A 99 47.58 16.21 -17.87
CA GLN A 99 46.44 15.44 -17.37
C GLN A 99 45.77 16.12 -16.17
N MET A 100 46.54 16.67 -15.24
CA MET A 100 45.99 17.45 -14.12
C MET A 100 45.22 18.66 -14.61
N ASN A 101 45.77 19.44 -15.54
CA ASN A 101 45.09 20.62 -16.09
C ASN A 101 43.78 20.23 -16.79
N SER A 102 43.79 19.17 -17.60
CA SER A 102 42.56 18.69 -18.26
C SER A 102 41.53 18.22 -17.23
N TYR A 103 41.94 17.50 -16.18
CA TYR A 103 41.03 17.08 -15.11
C TYR A 103 40.44 18.27 -14.35
N LEU A 104 41.25 19.29 -14.04
CA LEU A 104 40.80 20.51 -13.37
C LEU A 104 39.82 21.30 -14.25
N GLU A 105 40.10 21.44 -15.55
CA GLU A 105 39.19 22.06 -16.51
C GLU A 105 37.84 21.33 -16.56
N GLN A 106 37.86 19.99 -16.67
CA GLN A 106 36.63 19.18 -16.64
C GLN A 106 35.88 19.30 -15.31
N SER A 107 36.61 19.42 -14.19
CA SER A 107 36.03 19.61 -12.85
C SER A 107 35.38 20.98 -12.68
N VAL A 108 35.93 22.03 -13.30
CA VAL A 108 35.28 23.35 -13.36
C VAL A 108 33.99 23.27 -14.16
N HIS A 109 34.01 22.60 -15.32
CA HIS A 109 32.82 22.39 -16.14
C HIS A 109 31.76 21.49 -15.48
N PHE A 110 32.16 20.62 -14.54
CA PHE A 110 31.25 19.75 -13.81
C PHE A 110 30.11 20.52 -13.14
N ARG A 111 30.35 21.71 -12.57
CA ARG A 111 29.28 22.50 -11.93
C ARG A 111 28.16 22.89 -12.90
N SER A 112 28.52 23.26 -14.14
CA SER A 112 27.52 23.58 -15.17
C SER A 112 26.75 22.33 -15.58
N PHE A 113 27.44 21.21 -15.73
CA PHE A 113 26.85 19.93 -16.07
C PHE A 113 25.91 19.39 -14.98
N GLU A 114 26.35 19.46 -13.73
CA GLU A 114 25.59 19.18 -12.51
C GLU A 114 24.25 19.91 -12.50
N PHE A 115 24.27 21.21 -12.75
CA PHE A 115 23.06 22.02 -12.74
C PHE A 115 22.07 21.56 -13.82
N LYS A 116 22.56 21.27 -15.02
CA LYS A 116 21.75 20.74 -16.13
C LYS A 116 21.14 19.37 -15.77
N ILE A 117 21.91 18.46 -15.16
CA ILE A 117 21.39 17.16 -14.70
C ILE A 117 20.27 17.35 -13.68
N ILE A 118 20.47 18.22 -12.68
CA ILE A 118 19.45 18.48 -11.66
C ILE A 118 18.16 19.00 -12.30
N GLN A 119 18.26 19.93 -13.25
CA GLN A 119 17.10 20.46 -13.97
C GLN A 119 16.36 19.36 -14.74
N LEU A 120 17.08 18.52 -15.46
CA LEU A 120 16.49 17.38 -16.18
C LEU A 120 15.79 16.41 -15.24
N LEU A 121 16.44 16.02 -14.13
CA LEU A 121 15.83 15.12 -13.14
C LEU A 121 14.56 15.72 -12.53
N GLN A 122 14.56 17.02 -12.26
CA GLN A 122 13.38 17.70 -11.74
C GLN A 122 12.23 17.74 -12.77
N GLN A 123 12.56 17.99 -14.04
CA GLN A 123 11.59 17.94 -15.13
C GLN A 123 10.97 16.54 -15.27
N PHE A 124 11.78 15.49 -15.32
CA PHE A 124 11.30 14.11 -15.39
C PHE A 124 10.44 13.72 -14.19
N LYS A 125 10.84 14.13 -12.98
CA LYS A 125 10.05 13.91 -11.76
C LYS A 125 8.65 14.54 -11.87
N ASN A 126 8.57 15.78 -12.32
CA ASN A 126 7.31 16.49 -12.43
C ASN A 126 6.40 15.86 -13.48
N GLU A 127 6.96 15.50 -14.64
CA GLU A 127 6.22 14.80 -15.71
C GLU A 127 5.69 13.45 -15.22
N PHE A 128 6.53 12.64 -14.58
CA PHE A 128 6.11 11.36 -14.02
C PHE A 128 5.00 11.52 -12.98
N GLN A 129 5.14 12.49 -12.06
CA GLN A 129 4.12 12.77 -11.06
C GLN A 129 2.78 13.19 -11.71
N PHE A 130 2.83 14.02 -12.76
CA PHE A 130 1.65 14.43 -13.51
C PHE A 130 0.95 13.23 -14.16
N GLN A 131 1.70 12.35 -14.84
CA GLN A 131 1.14 11.15 -15.47
C GLN A 131 0.49 10.20 -14.46
N ILE A 132 1.12 10.00 -13.30
CA ILE A 132 0.53 9.17 -12.22
C ILE A 132 -0.75 9.81 -11.67
N GLN A 133 -0.76 11.12 -11.44
CA GLN A 133 -1.96 11.81 -10.96
C GLN A 133 -3.11 11.74 -11.97
N LYS A 134 -2.81 11.89 -13.26
CA LYS A 134 -3.77 11.72 -14.35
C LYS A 134 -4.37 10.31 -14.34
N LEU A 135 -3.52 9.28 -14.25
CA LEU A 135 -3.97 7.89 -14.20
C LEU A 135 -4.84 7.60 -12.96
N LEU A 136 -4.45 8.12 -11.78
CA LEU A 136 -5.24 7.98 -10.56
C LEU A 136 -6.64 8.62 -10.70
N HIS A 137 -6.72 9.76 -11.39
CA HIS A 137 -7.97 10.45 -11.66
C HIS A 137 -8.85 9.68 -12.65
N GLU A 138 -8.28 9.22 -13.76
CA GLU A 138 -8.98 8.43 -14.79
C GLU A 138 -9.55 7.12 -14.23
N LEU A 139 -8.85 6.49 -13.28
CA LEU A 139 -9.30 5.27 -12.63
C LEU A 139 -10.34 5.50 -11.51
N GLN A 140 -10.70 6.75 -11.20
CA GLN A 140 -11.65 7.13 -10.14
C GLN A 140 -11.39 6.40 -8.80
N LEU A 141 -10.13 6.07 -8.49
CA LEU A 141 -9.79 5.28 -7.30
C LEU A 141 -10.18 5.98 -5.99
N SER A 142 -10.30 7.30 -6.02
CA SER A 142 -10.81 8.10 -4.90
C SER A 142 -12.30 7.89 -4.63
N GLU A 143 -13.07 7.41 -5.61
CA GLU A 143 -14.53 7.21 -5.54
C GLU A 143 -14.91 5.76 -5.18
N LEU A 144 -13.99 4.81 -5.38
CA LEU A 144 -14.19 3.39 -5.04
C LEU A 144 -14.15 3.16 -3.50
N SER A 145 -15.30 3.33 -2.84
CA SER A 145 -15.49 3.14 -1.40
C SER A 145 -15.90 1.71 -0.96
N TYR A 146 -15.75 0.71 -1.84
CA TYR A 146 -16.35 -0.62 -1.69
C TYR A 146 -15.93 -1.43 -0.44
N TYR A 147 -14.90 -1.00 0.30
CA TYR A 147 -14.37 -1.67 1.49
C TYR A 147 -14.31 -0.81 2.76
N GLN A 148 -14.87 0.40 2.75
CA GLN A 148 -14.95 1.18 3.98
C GLN A 148 -16.09 0.63 4.83
N ILE A 149 -15.78 -0.21 5.83
CA ILE A 149 -16.70 -0.48 6.96
C ILE A 149 -17.22 0.89 7.38
N SER A 150 -18.53 1.13 7.27
CA SER A 150 -19.13 2.43 7.54
C SER A 150 -18.56 2.98 8.85
N ASN A 151 -18.13 4.24 8.82
CA ASN A 151 -17.50 4.92 9.96
C ASN A 151 -18.32 4.75 11.26
N LEU A 152 -19.65 4.62 11.12
CA LEU A 152 -20.57 4.29 12.21
C LEU A 152 -20.27 2.94 12.90
N TYR A 153 -19.99 1.87 12.16
CA TYR A 153 -19.66 0.56 12.72
C TYR A 153 -18.28 0.53 13.37
N LEU A 154 -17.32 1.29 12.83
CA LEU A 154 -16.00 1.45 13.45
C LEU A 154 -16.12 2.15 14.81
N THR A 155 -16.85 3.27 14.87
CA THR A 155 -17.10 4.00 16.12
C THR A 155 -17.83 3.13 17.13
N LYS A 156 -18.90 2.45 16.72
CA LYS A 156 -19.68 1.57 17.60
C LYS A 156 -18.86 0.37 18.10
N SER A 157 -17.96 -0.16 17.27
CA SER A 157 -17.03 -1.21 17.69
C SER A 157 -16.02 -0.71 18.73
N GLU A 158 -15.50 0.51 18.59
CA GLU A 158 -14.57 1.12 19.56
C GLU A 158 -15.31 1.41 20.88
N GLU A 159 -16.54 1.90 20.85
CA GLU A 159 -17.36 2.10 22.05
C GLU A 159 -17.57 0.80 22.84
N LEU A 160 -17.89 -0.31 22.13
CA LEU A 160 -18.02 -1.63 22.73
C LEU A 160 -16.69 -2.13 23.32
N TYR A 161 -15.58 -1.92 22.61
CA TYR A 161 -14.25 -2.21 23.14
C TYR A 161 -13.96 -1.43 24.44
N GLN A 162 -14.22 -0.12 24.45
CA GLN A 162 -13.99 0.73 25.63
C GLN A 162 -14.87 0.29 26.82
N LYS A 163 -16.12 -0.11 26.56
CA LYS A 163 -17.01 -0.67 27.57
C LYS A 163 -16.46 -1.97 28.15
N GLY A 164 -16.06 -2.92 27.29
CA GLY A 164 -15.48 -4.19 27.70
C GLY A 164 -14.17 -4.03 28.48
N TYR A 165 -13.31 -3.11 28.04
CA TYR A 165 -12.04 -2.80 28.70
C TYR A 165 -12.26 -2.20 30.10
N LYS A 166 -13.19 -1.25 30.26
CA LYS A 166 -13.54 -0.68 31.58
C LYS A 166 -14.06 -1.76 32.54
N LEU A 167 -14.92 -2.65 32.06
CA LEU A 167 -15.45 -3.74 32.88
C LEU A 167 -14.35 -4.73 33.30
N ARG A 168 -13.38 -4.99 32.43
CA ARG A 168 -12.22 -5.85 32.74
C ARG A 168 -11.32 -5.28 33.84
N ILE A 169 -11.07 -3.96 33.85
CA ILE A 169 -10.15 -3.33 34.82
C ILE A 169 -10.78 -3.00 36.18
N GLN A 170 -12.11 -2.95 36.26
CA GLN A 170 -12.83 -2.44 37.42
C GLN A 170 -13.03 -3.45 38.57
N ASP A 171 -12.69 -4.74 38.43
CA ASP A 171 -13.04 -5.70 39.48
C ASP A 171 -12.16 -6.97 39.53
N ASN A 172 -11.92 -7.48 40.75
CA ASN A 172 -11.03 -8.61 41.07
C ASN A 172 -11.73 -9.98 41.13
N SER A 173 -13.03 -10.06 40.80
CA SER A 173 -13.79 -11.33 40.77
C SER A 173 -13.61 -12.05 39.42
N LYS A 174 -12.80 -13.13 39.42
CA LYS A 174 -12.07 -13.65 38.25
C LYS A 174 -12.83 -14.45 37.19
N ASP A 175 -14.02 -14.99 37.43
CA ASP A 175 -14.59 -15.95 36.45
C ASP A 175 -15.84 -15.43 35.75
N LYS A 176 -16.88 -15.03 36.50
CA LYS A 176 -18.17 -14.63 35.93
C LYS A 176 -18.10 -13.38 35.03
N LYS A 177 -17.23 -12.41 35.38
CA LYS A 177 -17.06 -11.18 34.60
C LYS A 177 -16.22 -11.36 33.34
N HIS A 178 -15.31 -12.35 33.31
CA HIS A 178 -14.56 -12.63 32.08
C HIS A 178 -15.47 -13.14 30.97
N TYR A 179 -16.50 -13.94 31.28
CA TYR A 179 -17.53 -14.34 30.31
C TYR A 179 -18.33 -13.14 29.78
N GLU A 180 -18.75 -12.22 30.65
CA GLU A 180 -19.48 -11.02 30.24
C GLU A 180 -18.63 -10.09 29.35
N VAL A 181 -17.36 -9.92 29.71
CA VAL A 181 -16.39 -9.15 28.93
C VAL A 181 -16.13 -9.79 27.56
N ILE A 182 -16.04 -11.12 27.50
CA ILE A 182 -15.89 -11.88 26.23
C ILE A 182 -17.08 -11.61 25.30
N ILE A 183 -18.32 -11.62 25.81
CA ILE A 183 -19.53 -11.32 25.01
C ILE A 183 -19.46 -9.91 24.42
N ILE A 184 -19.01 -8.93 25.21
CA ILE A 184 -18.88 -7.54 24.74
C ILE A 184 -17.80 -7.42 23.65
N PHE A 185 -16.68 -8.13 23.79
CA PHE A 185 -15.67 -8.18 22.74
C PHE A 185 -16.16 -8.91 21.50
N ASP A 186 -16.99 -9.95 21.63
CA ASP A 186 -17.63 -10.59 20.47
C ASP A 186 -18.57 -9.65 19.73
N GLN A 187 -19.33 -8.82 20.45
CA GLN A 187 -20.14 -7.77 19.84
C GLN A 187 -19.25 -6.76 19.09
N ALA A 188 -18.15 -6.29 19.69
CA ALA A 188 -17.20 -5.41 19.00
C ALA A 188 -16.63 -6.07 17.74
N LEU A 189 -16.21 -7.33 17.84
CA LEU A 189 -15.59 -8.07 16.72
C LEU A 189 -16.59 -8.46 15.62
N SER A 190 -17.88 -8.52 15.91
CA SER A 190 -18.90 -8.69 14.86
C SER A 190 -19.10 -7.43 14.02
N LEU A 191 -18.89 -6.24 14.61
CA LEU A 191 -18.95 -4.96 13.91
C LEU A 191 -17.63 -4.62 13.21
N ASN A 192 -16.50 -4.96 13.83
CA ASN A 192 -15.18 -4.80 13.25
C ASN A 192 -14.31 -6.03 13.57
N SER A 193 -14.33 -6.99 12.66
CA SER A 193 -13.55 -8.23 12.80
C SER A 193 -12.04 -8.02 12.86
N LYS A 194 -11.56 -6.82 12.48
CA LYS A 194 -10.15 -6.39 12.51
C LYS A 194 -9.80 -5.50 13.71
N HIS A 195 -10.67 -5.38 14.71
CA HIS A 195 -10.42 -4.56 15.88
C HIS A 195 -9.36 -5.19 16.80
N GLN A 196 -8.09 -4.86 16.55
CA GLN A 196 -6.93 -5.45 17.20
C GLN A 196 -7.00 -5.45 18.74
N LYS A 197 -7.36 -4.31 19.35
CA LYS A 197 -7.42 -4.21 20.81
C LYS A 197 -8.51 -5.13 21.42
N ALA A 198 -9.62 -5.33 20.73
CA ALA A 198 -10.70 -6.22 21.17
C ALA A 198 -10.29 -7.69 21.02
N LEU A 199 -9.59 -8.06 19.95
CA LEU A 199 -9.00 -9.41 19.80
C LEU A 199 -8.03 -9.73 20.94
N LEU A 200 -7.11 -8.81 21.23
CA LEU A 200 -6.12 -8.98 22.31
C LEU A 200 -6.81 -9.11 23.67
N CYS A 201 -7.72 -8.18 24.00
CA CYS A 201 -8.40 -8.22 25.29
C CYS A 201 -9.32 -9.43 25.46
N LYS A 202 -9.91 -9.93 24.37
CA LYS A 202 -10.66 -11.19 24.37
C LYS A 202 -9.72 -12.38 24.63
N ALA A 203 -8.58 -12.46 23.96
CA ALA A 203 -7.59 -13.52 24.17
C ALA A 203 -7.08 -13.55 25.62
N ASP A 204 -6.76 -12.38 26.20
CA ASP A 204 -6.39 -12.28 27.61
C ASP A 204 -7.51 -12.77 28.55
N SER A 205 -8.76 -12.42 28.23
CA SER A 205 -9.90 -12.82 29.06
C SER A 205 -10.13 -14.33 29.01
N LEU A 206 -9.92 -14.96 27.87
CA LEU A 206 -9.95 -16.42 27.69
C LEU A 206 -8.80 -17.11 28.45
N ARG A 207 -7.59 -16.53 28.45
CA ARG A 207 -6.46 -17.03 29.24
C ARG A 207 -6.75 -17.01 30.74
N SER A 208 -7.39 -15.95 31.24
CA SER A 208 -7.82 -15.87 32.64
C SER A 208 -8.85 -16.94 33.02
N LEU A 209 -9.64 -17.42 32.05
CA LEU A 209 -10.59 -18.53 32.20
C LEU A 209 -9.98 -19.91 31.88
N CYS A 210 -8.67 -19.99 31.67
CA CYS A 210 -7.95 -21.20 31.26
C CYS A 210 -8.43 -21.80 29.92
N GLN A 211 -9.06 -21.01 29.05
CA GLN A 211 -9.46 -21.40 27.69
C GLN A 211 -8.33 -21.10 26.70
N TYR A 212 -7.24 -21.84 26.83
CA TYR A 212 -5.99 -21.56 26.11
C TYR A 212 -6.08 -21.80 24.59
N ASP A 213 -6.81 -22.82 24.14
CA ASP A 213 -6.94 -23.13 22.72
C ASP A 213 -7.61 -21.99 21.94
N ASP A 214 -8.72 -21.47 22.47
CA ASP A 214 -9.45 -20.34 21.87
C ASP A 214 -8.62 -19.05 21.93
N ALA A 215 -7.87 -18.84 23.01
CA ALA A 215 -6.96 -17.71 23.13
C ALA A 215 -5.86 -17.75 22.05
N ILE A 216 -5.22 -18.91 21.85
CA ILE A 216 -4.19 -19.11 20.82
C ILE A 216 -4.75 -18.86 19.42
N ILE A 217 -5.97 -19.33 19.12
CA ILE A 217 -6.63 -19.08 17.84
C ILE A 217 -6.82 -17.57 17.60
N LEU A 218 -7.22 -16.82 18.63
CA LEU A 218 -7.38 -15.36 18.54
C LEU A 218 -6.04 -14.63 18.43
N GLU A 219 -5.00 -15.08 19.14
CA GLU A 219 -3.64 -14.54 19.04
C GLU A 219 -3.06 -14.78 17.65
N ILE A 220 -3.26 -15.96 17.05
CA ILE A 220 -2.89 -16.25 15.66
C ILE A 220 -3.69 -15.37 14.69
N LYS A 221 -4.99 -15.16 14.93
CA LYS A 221 -5.81 -14.26 14.11
C LYS A 221 -5.33 -12.82 14.20
N LEU A 222 -4.99 -12.34 15.39
CA LEU A 222 -4.39 -11.03 15.63
C LEU A 222 -3.03 -10.94 14.95
N TYR A 223 -2.17 -11.95 15.08
CA TYR A 223 -0.87 -12.01 14.40
C TYR A 223 -1.03 -11.96 12.88
N LYS A 224 -1.97 -12.72 12.30
CA LYS A 224 -2.28 -12.66 10.85
C LYS A 224 -2.82 -11.30 10.43
N GLN A 225 -3.61 -10.63 11.26
CA GLN A 225 -4.07 -9.27 10.98
C GLN A 225 -2.96 -8.25 11.10
N ILE A 226 -2.10 -8.35 12.11
CA ILE A 226 -0.90 -7.54 12.24
C ILE A 226 0.04 -7.83 11.08
N GLN A 227 0.20 -9.08 10.65
CA GLN A 227 1.03 -9.44 9.50
C GLN A 227 0.41 -8.98 8.19
N SER A 228 -0.93 -8.98 8.04
CA SER A 228 -1.63 -8.40 6.89
C SER A 228 -1.61 -6.88 6.90
N ILE A 229 -1.66 -6.24 8.08
CA ILE A 229 -1.48 -4.80 8.26
C ILE A 229 -0.01 -4.44 8.09
N VAL A 230 0.94 -5.28 8.48
CA VAL A 230 2.38 -5.13 8.22
C VAL A 230 2.64 -5.46 6.77
N PHE A 231 1.92 -6.34 6.09
CA PHE A 231 2.07 -6.58 4.65
C PHE A 231 1.41 -5.46 3.86
N HIS A 232 0.30 -4.89 4.34
CA HIS A 232 -0.40 -3.76 3.74
C HIS A 232 0.22 -2.41 4.16
N TYR A 233 0.91 -2.33 5.29
CA TYR A 233 1.82 -1.25 5.67
C TYR A 233 3.16 -1.49 5.01
N VAL A 234 3.63 -2.68 4.72
CA VAL A 234 4.84 -2.91 3.92
C VAL A 234 4.50 -2.65 2.47
N LEU A 235 3.27 -2.89 2.00
CA LEU A 235 2.77 -2.53 0.67
C LEU A 235 2.41 -1.05 0.59
N LYS A 236 1.82 -0.43 1.63
CA LYS A 236 1.64 1.03 1.72
C LYS A 236 2.94 1.74 2.02
N VAL A 237 3.88 1.15 2.75
CA VAL A 237 5.25 1.62 2.97
C VAL A 237 6.12 1.18 1.81
N LEU A 238 5.73 0.28 0.90
CA LEU A 238 6.36 0.00 -0.41
C LEU A 238 5.76 0.91 -1.46
N ILE A 239 4.49 1.27 -1.38
CA ILE A 239 3.87 2.28 -2.23
C ILE A 239 4.36 3.63 -1.76
N ILE A 240 4.42 3.90 -0.44
CA ILE A 240 5.07 5.05 0.17
C ILE A 240 6.59 4.86 0.19
N PHE A 241 7.23 3.69 0.04
CA PHE A 241 8.69 3.55 -0.20
C PHE A 241 8.96 3.64 -1.69
N VAL A 242 8.03 3.38 -2.58
CA VAL A 242 8.19 3.64 -4.01
C VAL A 242 7.92 5.12 -4.20
N HIS A 243 6.96 5.71 -3.51
CA HIS A 243 6.70 7.15 -3.50
C HIS A 243 7.77 7.92 -2.71
N GLN A 244 8.21 7.43 -1.55
CA GLN A 244 9.30 7.97 -0.72
C GLN A 244 10.66 7.48 -1.16
N ARG A 245 10.93 6.35 -1.82
CA ARG A 245 12.20 6.12 -2.56
C ARG A 245 12.18 6.88 -3.87
N CYS A 246 11.06 7.12 -4.53
CA CYS A 246 11.04 8.15 -5.56
C CYS A 246 11.36 9.53 -4.96
N ILE A 247 11.08 9.81 -3.69
CA ILE A 247 11.49 11.08 -3.03
C ILE A 247 12.86 11.01 -2.31
N ILE A 248 13.32 9.83 -1.85
CA ILE A 248 14.50 9.54 -1.02
C ILE A 248 15.62 8.96 -1.87
N HIS A 249 15.39 8.24 -2.97
CA HIS A 249 16.37 8.03 -4.04
C HIS A 249 16.45 9.21 -5.01
N ILE A 250 15.53 10.19 -4.93
CA ILE A 250 15.83 11.55 -5.41
C ILE A 250 16.63 12.32 -4.35
N LYS A 251 16.28 12.23 -3.04
CA LYS A 251 16.98 12.99 -1.97
C LYS A 251 18.30 12.41 -1.48
N ILE A 252 18.61 11.12 -1.56
CA ILE A 252 19.87 10.51 -1.06
C ILE A 252 21.00 10.80 -2.05
N PRO A 253 20.82 10.67 -3.37
CA PRO A 253 21.75 11.24 -4.34
C PRO A 253 21.83 12.75 -4.14
N PHE A 254 20.73 13.48 -4.01
CA PHE A 254 20.77 14.94 -3.77
C PHE A 254 21.46 15.34 -2.45
N PHE A 255 21.37 14.53 -1.39
CA PHE A 255 21.98 14.79 -0.08
C PHE A 255 23.46 14.37 -0.04
N GLN A 256 23.82 13.24 -0.64
CA GLN A 256 25.23 12.86 -0.84
C GLN A 256 25.92 13.81 -1.81
N PHE A 257 25.21 14.31 -2.82
CA PHE A 257 25.66 15.29 -3.79
C PHE A 257 25.81 16.69 -3.16
N THR A 258 24.86 17.15 -2.34
CA THR A 258 25.04 18.41 -1.57
C THR A 258 26.09 18.32 -0.48
N LYS A 259 26.30 17.15 0.14
CA LYS A 259 27.43 16.89 1.06
C LYS A 259 28.77 16.85 0.31
N PHE A 260 28.80 16.27 -0.89
CA PHE A 260 29.95 16.28 -1.81
C PHE A 260 30.30 17.70 -2.28
N ILE A 261 29.32 18.53 -2.65
CA ILE A 261 29.51 19.96 -2.99
C ILE A 261 30.02 20.77 -1.80
N LYS A 262 29.50 20.51 -0.58
CA LYS A 262 29.98 21.20 0.63
C LYS A 262 31.44 20.85 0.95
N VAL A 263 31.83 19.59 0.82
CA VAL A 263 33.22 19.14 1.00
C VAL A 263 34.14 19.76 -0.07
N GLN A 264 33.72 19.84 -1.33
CA GLN A 264 34.49 20.50 -2.40
C GLN A 264 34.61 22.02 -2.22
N ARG A 265 33.62 22.70 -1.60
CA ARG A 265 33.71 24.14 -1.29
C ARG A 265 34.67 24.45 -0.12
N SER A 266 34.76 23.57 0.88
CA SER A 266 35.71 23.73 1.99
C SER A 266 37.18 23.54 1.58
N TYR A 267 37.47 22.88 0.46
CA TYR A 267 38.85 22.70 -0.04
C TYR A 267 39.33 23.80 -0.99
N GLY A 268 38.50 24.80 -1.30
CA GLY A 268 38.85 25.93 -2.18
C GLY A 268 38.71 27.31 -1.52
N SER A 269 38.68 27.37 -0.19
CA SER A 269 38.53 28.61 0.59
C SER A 269 39.75 28.94 1.48
N ASP A 270 40.82 28.15 1.36
CA ASP A 270 42.16 28.40 1.91
C ASP A 270 43.13 28.56 0.73
#